data_AF-A0A6G4WK64-F1
#
_entry.id   AF-A0A6G4WK64-F1
#
_cell.length_a   1.000
_cell.length_b   1.000
_cell.length_c   1.000
_cell.angle_alpha   90.00
_cell.angle_beta   90.00
_cell.angle_gamma   90.00
#
_symmetry.space_group_name_H-M   'P 1'
#
loop_
_entity.id
_entity.type
_entity.pdbx_description
1 polymer ?
#
loop_
_entity_poly.entity_id
_entity_poly.type
_entity_poly.pdbx_seq_one_letter_code
_entity_poly.pdbx_strand_id
1 'polypeptide(L)'
;MNDAVVGYWSDIATIAAGVLAAIGLIATAISLRANARSNDLSSLFMVLREIGDAESRLAQSLSNAEEFRKCLNSYLNLLETLAAAINNKLLNKVTRTIAKDRLVNDLAILQSNNASKDAFEKAVTSPDTFLEIRLFCRRHRTPIERQTRMLEINA
;
A
#
# COMPACT_ATOMS: atom_id res chain seq x y z
N MET A 1 -18.89 -54.19 -34.89
CA MET A 1 -18.20 -54.29 -33.59
C MET A 1 -17.12 -53.21 -33.38
N ASN A 2 -16.78 -52.40 -34.40
CA ASN A 2 -15.81 -51.30 -34.27
C ASN A 2 -16.44 -49.97 -33.81
N ASP A 3 -17.68 -49.66 -34.18
CA ASP A 3 -18.30 -48.36 -33.87
C ASP A 3 -18.59 -48.16 -32.37
N ALA A 4 -18.93 -49.25 -31.66
CA ALA A 4 -19.16 -49.22 -30.21
C ALA A 4 -17.87 -49.00 -29.40
N VAL A 5 -16.72 -49.48 -29.93
CA VAL A 5 -15.41 -49.26 -29.30
C VAL A 5 -14.98 -47.82 -29.51
N VAL A 6 -15.15 -47.27 -30.71
CA VAL A 6 -14.78 -45.87 -31.02
C VAL A 6 -15.63 -44.86 -30.21
N GLY A 7 -16.94 -45.10 -30.06
CA GLY A 7 -17.82 -44.26 -29.22
C GLY A 7 -17.43 -44.24 -27.74
N TYR A 8 -17.03 -45.39 -27.19
CA TYR A 8 -16.58 -45.50 -25.79
C TYR A 8 -15.29 -44.72 -25.53
N TRP A 9 -14.33 -44.76 -26.47
CA TRP A 9 -13.09 -43.99 -26.36
C TRP A 9 -13.29 -42.48 -26.58
N SER A 10 -14.21 -42.07 -27.46
CA SER A 10 -14.52 -40.64 -27.65
C SER A 10 -15.22 -40.02 -26.44
N ASP A 11 -16.10 -40.76 -25.78
CA ASP A 11 -16.80 -40.29 -24.58
C ASP A 11 -15.82 -40.15 -23.39
N ILE A 12 -14.92 -41.12 -23.20
CA ILE A 12 -13.86 -41.04 -22.19
C ILE A 12 -12.90 -39.87 -22.48
N ALA A 13 -12.52 -39.66 -23.74
CA ALA A 13 -11.64 -38.55 -24.12
C ALA A 13 -12.29 -37.18 -23.87
N THR A 14 -13.60 -37.05 -24.15
CA THR A 14 -14.36 -35.81 -23.94
C THR A 14 -14.54 -35.50 -22.45
N ILE A 15 -14.83 -36.52 -21.64
CA ILE A 15 -14.91 -36.40 -20.19
C ILE A 15 -13.53 -36.04 -19.60
N ALA A 16 -12.46 -36.70 -20.04
CA ALA A 16 -11.10 -36.41 -19.60
C ALA A 16 -10.65 -34.98 -19.97
N ALA A 17 -10.99 -34.51 -21.18
CA ALA A 17 -10.69 -33.15 -21.63
C ALA A 17 -11.43 -32.09 -20.81
N GLY A 18 -12.71 -32.32 -20.46
CA GLY A 18 -13.49 -31.45 -19.60
C GLY A 18 -12.92 -31.32 -18.18
N VAL A 19 -12.47 -32.44 -17.59
CA VAL A 19 -11.83 -32.46 -16.26
C VAL A 19 -10.49 -31.74 -16.28
N LEU A 20 -9.65 -31.96 -17.31
CA LEU A 20 -8.35 -31.29 -17.46
C LEU A 20 -8.50 -29.77 -17.65
N ALA A 21 -9.50 -29.32 -18.42
CA ALA A 21 -9.79 -27.89 -18.60
C ALA A 21 -10.23 -27.20 -17.29
N ALA A 22 -11.05 -27.88 -16.48
CA ALA A 22 -11.47 -27.37 -15.17
C ALA A 22 -10.29 -27.26 -14.18
N ILE A 23 -9.39 -28.26 -14.14
CA ILE A 23 -8.16 -28.21 -13.35
C ILE A 23 -7.26 -27.07 -13.82
N GLY A 24 -7.14 -26.86 -15.14
CA GLY A 24 -6.41 -25.74 -15.73
C GLY A 24 -6.92 -24.38 -15.26
N LEU A 25 -8.24 -24.16 -15.27
CA LEU A 25 -8.85 -22.90 -14.80
C LEU A 25 -8.62 -22.65 -13.31
N ILE A 26 -8.70 -23.70 -12.48
CA ILE A 26 -8.42 -23.60 -11.04
C ILE A 26 -6.94 -23.28 -10.81
N ALA A 27 -6.03 -23.95 -11.51
CA ALA A 27 -4.60 -23.68 -11.45
C ALA A 27 -4.25 -22.26 -11.92
N THR A 28 -4.85 -21.78 -13.02
CA THR A 28 -4.70 -20.39 -13.50
C THR A 28 -5.24 -19.39 -12.49
N ALA A 29 -6.40 -19.65 -11.86
CA ALA A 29 -6.94 -18.78 -10.82
C ALA A 29 -6.06 -18.75 -9.55
N ILE A 30 -5.48 -19.89 -9.16
CA ILE A 30 -4.51 -19.97 -8.05
C ILE A 30 -3.23 -19.22 -8.41
N SER A 31 -2.69 -19.42 -9.61
CA SER A 31 -1.49 -18.74 -10.11
C SER A 31 -1.71 -17.23 -10.26
N LEU A 32 -2.88 -16.79 -10.73
CA LEU A 32 -3.25 -15.37 -10.78
C LEU A 32 -3.36 -14.78 -9.38
N ARG A 33 -3.92 -15.51 -8.41
CA ARG A 33 -3.97 -15.06 -7.01
C ARG A 33 -2.59 -15.04 -6.36
N ALA A 34 -1.72 -16.00 -6.66
CA ALA A 34 -0.35 -16.06 -6.17
C ALA A 34 0.50 -14.94 -6.78
N ASN A 35 0.38 -14.71 -8.08
CA ASN A 35 1.04 -13.60 -8.78
C ASN A 35 0.52 -12.24 -8.32
N ALA A 36 -0.79 -12.08 -8.11
CA ALA A 36 -1.35 -10.86 -7.55
C ALA A 36 -0.82 -10.58 -6.13
N ARG A 37 -0.69 -11.61 -5.29
CA ARG A 37 -0.09 -11.48 -3.95
C ARG A 37 1.40 -11.14 -4.01
N SER A 38 2.16 -11.78 -4.90
CA SER A 38 3.58 -11.54 -5.08
C SER A 38 3.85 -10.13 -5.62
N ASN A 39 3.08 -9.69 -6.62
CA ASN A 39 3.16 -8.35 -7.20
C ASN A 39 2.76 -7.27 -6.18
N ASP A 40 1.72 -7.51 -5.38
CA ASP A 40 1.29 -6.58 -4.33
C ASP A 40 2.34 -6.45 -3.21
N LEU A 41 3.00 -7.54 -2.83
CA LEU A 41 4.10 -7.52 -1.86
C LEU A 41 5.35 -6.83 -2.42
N SER A 42 5.70 -7.09 -3.68
CA SER A 42 6.80 -6.43 -4.37
C SER A 42 6.55 -4.91 -4.49
N SER A 43 5.33 -4.52 -4.83
CA SER A 43 4.91 -3.11 -4.86
C SER A 43 5.02 -2.45 -3.49
N LEU A 44 4.60 -3.15 -2.42
CA LEU A 44 4.77 -2.66 -1.05
C LEU A 44 6.24 -2.45 -0.69
N PHE A 45 7.12 -3.39 -1.02
CA PHE A 45 8.55 -3.23 -0.75
C PHE A 45 9.15 -2.04 -1.51
N MET A 46 8.74 -1.81 -2.76
CA MET A 46 9.16 -0.64 -3.52
C MET A 46 8.68 0.66 -2.85
N VAL A 47 7.40 0.75 -2.48
CA VAL A 47 6.85 1.93 -1.79
C VAL A 47 7.55 2.17 -0.45
N LEU A 48 7.77 1.14 0.35
CA LEU A 48 8.47 1.27 1.63
C LEU A 48 9.92 1.75 1.45
N ARG A 49 10.59 1.31 0.39
CA ARG A 49 11.93 1.78 0.04
C ARG A 49 11.92 3.26 -0.35
N GLU A 50 11.00 3.67 -1.21
CA GLU A 50 10.87 5.07 -1.64
C GLU A 50 10.56 6.00 -0.46
N ILE A 51 9.72 5.56 0.48
CA ILE A 51 9.44 6.28 1.73
C ILE A 51 10.72 6.40 2.56
N GLY A 52 11.47 5.31 2.75
CA GLY A 52 12.74 5.35 3.49
C GLY A 52 13.79 6.26 2.85
N ASP A 53 13.89 6.26 1.51
CA ASP A 53 14.80 7.15 0.77
C ASP A 53 14.35 8.62 0.88
N ALA A 54 13.05 8.89 0.92
CA ALA A 54 12.50 10.22 1.15
C ALA A 54 12.72 10.71 2.59
N GLU A 55 12.56 9.85 3.60
CA GLU A 55 12.89 10.15 4.99
C GLU A 55 14.38 10.51 5.15
N SER A 56 15.27 9.72 4.54
CA SER A 56 16.71 9.99 4.60
C SER A 56 17.06 11.35 3.99
N ARG A 57 16.48 11.68 2.83
CA ARG A 57 16.65 13.00 2.20
C ARG A 57 16.10 14.13 3.08
N LEU A 58 14.93 13.94 3.68
CA LEU A 58 14.34 14.91 4.59
C LEU A 58 15.25 15.17 5.81
N ALA A 59 15.80 14.11 6.41
CA ALA A 59 16.73 14.23 7.53
C ALA A 59 18.03 14.97 7.14
N GLN A 60 18.57 14.71 5.95
CA GLN A 60 19.77 15.39 5.45
C GLN A 60 19.52 16.87 5.13
N SER A 61 18.29 17.22 4.78
CA SER A 61 17.91 18.59 4.42
C SER A 61 17.67 19.53 5.61
N LEU A 62 17.73 19.05 6.85
CA LEU A 62 17.43 19.84 8.07
C LEU A 62 18.27 21.11 8.22
N SER A 63 19.47 21.15 7.63
CA SER A 63 20.38 22.30 7.66
C SER A 63 20.03 23.42 6.67
N ASN A 64 19.12 23.17 5.71
CA ASN A 64 18.69 24.13 4.70
C ASN A 64 17.15 24.19 4.64
N ALA A 65 16.58 25.31 5.06
CA ALA A 65 15.13 25.48 5.15
C ALA A 65 14.39 25.36 3.80
N GLU A 66 15.00 25.76 2.69
CA GLU A 66 14.39 25.64 1.36
C GLU A 66 14.39 24.18 0.89
N GLU A 67 15.54 23.51 1.02
CA GLU A 67 15.65 22.09 0.66
C GLU A 67 14.77 21.23 1.57
N PHE A 68 14.68 21.56 2.86
CA PHE A 68 13.76 20.91 3.80
C PHE A 68 12.31 20.97 3.35
N ARG A 69 11.83 22.15 2.92
CA ARG A 69 10.45 22.31 2.43
C ARG A 69 10.20 21.50 1.16
N LYS A 70 11.18 21.44 0.25
CA LYS A 70 11.10 20.66 -0.98
C LYS A 70 11.08 19.15 -0.71
N CYS A 71 11.96 18.67 0.17
CA CYS A 71 11.99 17.28 0.62
C CYS A 71 10.71 16.91 1.36
N LEU A 72 10.19 17.80 2.21
CA LEU A 72 8.94 17.59 2.94
C LEU A 72 7.76 17.47 1.98
N ASN A 73 7.61 18.38 1.02
CA ASN A 73 6.54 18.28 0.02
C ASN A 73 6.62 16.97 -0.79
N SER A 74 7.83 16.56 -1.17
CA SER A 74 8.03 15.28 -1.86
C SER A 74 7.62 14.09 -1.00
N TYR A 75 7.95 14.15 0.29
CA TYR A 75 7.55 13.13 1.26
C TYR A 75 6.03 13.08 1.44
N LEU A 76 5.37 14.24 1.57
CA LEU A 76 3.91 14.31 1.68
C LEU A 76 3.19 13.80 0.42
N ASN A 77 3.74 14.02 -0.77
CA ASN A 77 3.18 13.46 -2.00
C ASN A 77 3.22 11.91 -2.01
N LEU A 78 4.29 11.31 -1.46
CA LEU A 78 4.37 9.86 -1.30
C LEU A 78 3.36 9.35 -0.27
N LEU A 79 3.22 10.04 0.87
CA LEU A 79 2.21 9.69 1.89
C LEU A 79 0.78 9.85 1.36
N GLU A 80 0.52 10.82 0.50
CA GLU A 80 -0.77 11.01 -0.18
C GLU A 80 -1.09 9.84 -1.09
N THR A 81 -0.11 9.40 -1.88
CA THR A 81 -0.24 8.24 -2.75
C THR A 81 -0.53 6.97 -1.94
N LEU A 82 0.17 6.78 -0.81
CA LEU A 82 -0.07 5.67 0.10
C LEU A 82 -1.46 5.74 0.76
N ALA A 83 -1.87 6.93 1.20
CA ALA A 83 -3.20 7.17 1.76
C ALA A 83 -4.30 6.85 0.75
N ALA A 84 -4.13 7.28 -0.52
CA ALA A 84 -5.04 6.97 -1.61
C ALA A 84 -5.17 5.46 -1.83
N ALA A 85 -4.04 4.74 -1.85
CA ALA A 85 -4.02 3.29 -2.01
C ALA A 85 -4.75 2.56 -0.87
N ILE A 86 -4.63 3.05 0.37
CA ILE A 86 -5.32 2.50 1.54
C ILE A 86 -6.81 2.82 1.50
N ASN A 87 -7.17 4.10 1.31
CA ASN A 87 -8.56 4.58 1.33
C ASN A 87 -9.41 3.92 0.24
N ASN A 88 -8.81 3.66 -0.93
CA ASN A 88 -9.47 3.03 -2.08
C ASN A 88 -9.27 1.50 -2.13
N LYS A 89 -8.66 0.89 -1.10
CA LYS A 89 -8.45 -0.57 -0.97
C LYS A 89 -7.71 -1.20 -2.18
N LEU A 90 -6.78 -0.48 -2.78
CA LEU A 90 -6.01 -0.95 -3.94
C LEU A 90 -5.06 -2.10 -3.57
N LEU A 91 -4.58 -2.11 -2.34
CA LEU A 91 -3.73 -3.16 -1.78
C LEU A 91 -4.56 -4.32 -1.22
N ASN A 92 -4.01 -5.53 -1.20
CA ASN A 92 -4.68 -6.66 -0.54
C ASN A 92 -4.81 -6.43 0.98
N LYS A 93 -5.62 -7.24 1.67
CA LYS A 93 -5.91 -7.02 3.11
C LYS A 93 -4.66 -6.96 3.99
N VAL A 94 -3.68 -7.83 3.77
CA VAL A 94 -2.46 -7.92 4.58
C VAL A 94 -1.57 -6.72 4.29
N THR A 95 -1.26 -6.51 3.01
CA THR A 95 -0.45 -5.39 2.52
C THR A 95 -1.00 -4.04 2.97
N ARG A 96 -2.32 -3.85 2.86
CA ARG A 96 -3.01 -2.65 3.32
C ARG A 96 -2.90 -2.44 4.82
N THR A 97 -2.90 -3.52 5.60
CA THR A 97 -2.76 -3.41 7.07
C THR A 97 -1.36 -2.89 7.41
N ILE A 98 -0.32 -3.46 6.79
CA ILE A 98 1.08 -3.02 6.97
C ILE A 98 1.24 -1.57 6.51
N ALA A 99 0.76 -1.23 5.32
CA ALA A 99 0.80 0.13 4.78
C ALA A 99 0.10 1.15 5.69
N LYS A 100 -1.06 0.79 6.24
CA LYS A 100 -1.80 1.63 7.19
C LYS A 100 -1.02 1.84 8.49
N ASP A 101 -0.42 0.79 9.05
CA ASP A 101 0.37 0.91 10.28
C ASP A 101 1.63 1.78 10.05
N ARG A 102 2.30 1.65 8.91
CA ARG A 102 3.39 2.55 8.50
C ARG A 102 2.93 4.00 8.36
N LEU A 103 1.84 4.25 7.64
CA LEU A 103 1.31 5.61 7.45
C LEU A 103 0.90 6.25 8.78
N VAL A 104 0.34 5.48 9.72
CA VAL A 104 0.07 5.97 11.09
C VAL A 104 1.35 6.42 11.78
N ASN A 105 2.43 5.65 11.68
CA ASN A 105 3.73 6.03 12.27
C ASN A 105 4.31 7.29 11.63
N ASP A 106 4.27 7.39 10.29
CA ASP A 106 4.85 8.51 9.56
C ASP A 106 4.13 9.83 9.89
N LEU A 107 2.80 9.78 9.94
CA LEU A 107 1.98 10.94 10.33
C LEU A 107 2.20 11.32 11.80
N ALA A 108 2.39 10.34 12.69
CA ALA A 108 2.69 10.61 14.08
C ALA A 108 4.06 11.27 14.26
N ILE A 109 5.09 10.81 13.54
CA ILE A 109 6.44 11.42 13.54
C ILE A 109 6.39 12.88 13.05
N LEU A 110 5.65 13.14 11.97
CA LEU A 110 5.48 14.49 11.43
C LEU A 110 4.78 15.43 12.44
N GLN A 111 3.83 14.91 13.22
CA GLN A 111 3.10 15.66 14.24
C GLN A 111 3.87 15.86 15.54
N SER A 112 4.77 14.95 15.91
CA SER A 112 5.57 15.05 17.15
C SER A 112 6.77 15.99 17.02
N ASN A 113 7.23 16.27 15.79
CA ASN A 113 8.37 17.16 15.56
C ASN A 113 7.91 18.57 15.20
N ASN A 114 8.26 19.55 16.05
CA ASN A 114 7.87 20.96 15.89
C ASN A 114 8.26 21.56 14.51
N ALA A 115 9.41 21.19 13.95
CA ALA A 115 9.87 21.72 12.67
C ALA A 115 9.01 21.25 11.49
N SER A 116 8.53 20.00 11.54
CA SER A 116 7.65 19.43 10.51
C SER A 116 6.18 19.71 10.78
N LYS A 117 5.77 19.86 12.04
CA LYS A 117 4.37 20.01 12.44
C LYS A 117 3.70 21.21 11.79
N ASP A 118 4.27 22.40 11.93
CA ASP A 118 3.72 23.62 11.35
C ASP A 118 3.65 23.56 9.82
N ALA A 119 4.68 22.98 9.20
CA ALA A 119 4.75 22.84 7.75
C ALA A 119 3.74 21.79 7.24
N PHE A 120 3.57 20.70 7.97
CA PHE A 120 2.58 19.66 7.71
C PHE A 120 1.16 20.18 7.88
N GLU A 121 0.85 20.86 8.99
CA GLU A 121 -0.47 21.45 9.22
C GLU A 121 -0.82 22.44 8.11
N LYS A 122 0.11 23.32 7.71
CA LYS A 122 -0.11 24.24 6.58
C LYS A 122 -0.35 23.51 5.26
N ALA A 123 0.43 22.47 4.97
CA ALA A 123 0.29 21.69 3.74
C ALA A 123 -1.07 20.99 3.67
N VAL A 124 -1.47 20.34 4.77
CA VAL A 124 -2.67 19.50 4.85
C VAL A 124 -3.95 20.32 5.03
N THR A 125 -3.88 21.55 5.52
CA THR A 125 -5.05 22.46 5.64
C THR A 125 -5.38 23.23 4.36
N SER A 126 -4.50 23.19 3.35
CA SER A 126 -4.78 23.76 2.03
C SER A 126 -6.03 23.10 1.41
N PRO A 127 -6.93 23.88 0.77
CA PRO A 127 -8.20 23.36 0.24
C PRO A 127 -8.02 22.23 -0.78
N ASP A 128 -6.96 22.30 -1.60
CA ASP A 128 -6.82 21.53 -2.84
C ASP A 128 -5.76 20.43 -2.80
N THR A 129 -4.99 20.31 -1.71
CA THR A 129 -3.88 19.35 -1.61
C THR A 129 -4.04 18.40 -0.43
N PHE A 130 -3.50 17.20 -0.56
CA PHE A 130 -3.42 16.20 0.50
C PHE A 130 -4.78 15.73 1.05
N LEU A 131 -5.77 15.57 0.16
CA LEU A 131 -7.13 15.17 0.51
C LEU A 131 -7.18 13.75 1.09
N GLU A 132 -6.37 12.84 0.58
CA GLU A 132 -6.36 11.44 1.02
C GLU A 132 -5.69 11.31 2.39
N ILE A 133 -4.62 12.05 2.65
CA ILE A 133 -4.03 12.19 4.00
C ILE A 133 -5.08 12.74 4.96
N ARG A 134 -5.80 13.82 4.62
CA ARG A 134 -6.87 14.36 5.48
C ARG A 134 -7.93 13.32 5.80
N LEU A 135 -8.41 12.61 4.79
CA LEU A 135 -9.41 11.57 4.94
C LEU A 135 -8.89 10.44 5.83
N PHE A 136 -7.64 10.04 5.64
CA PHE A 136 -6.96 9.03 6.44
C PHE A 136 -6.83 9.46 7.91
N CYS A 137 -6.31 10.67 8.16
CA CYS A 137 -6.21 11.27 9.49
C CYS A 137 -7.56 11.29 10.21
N ARG A 138 -8.64 11.65 9.51
CA ARG A 138 -10.00 11.64 10.09
C ARG A 138 -10.45 10.22 10.48
N ARG A 139 -10.17 9.21 9.66
CA ARG A 139 -10.55 7.81 9.90
C ARG A 139 -9.69 7.14 10.97
N HIS A 140 -8.43 7.56 11.11
CA HIS A 140 -7.43 6.92 11.98
C HIS A 140 -6.88 7.86 13.05
N ARG A 141 -7.69 8.86 13.45
CA ARG A 141 -7.33 9.88 14.45
C ARG A 141 -6.79 9.27 15.74
N THR A 142 -7.52 8.34 16.34
CA THR A 142 -7.13 7.73 17.62
C THR A 142 -5.80 6.97 17.55
N PRO A 143 -5.55 6.08 16.56
CA PRO A 143 -4.24 5.48 16.36
C PRO A 143 -3.10 6.51 16.22
N ILE A 144 -3.28 7.56 15.43
CA ILE A 144 -2.25 8.59 15.19
C ILE A 144 -1.96 9.36 16.48
N GLU A 145 -2.99 9.84 17.19
CA GLU A 145 -2.83 10.57 18.45
C GLU A 145 -2.19 9.71 19.55
N ARG A 146 -2.48 8.41 19.58
CA ARG A 146 -1.85 7.47 20.51
C ARG A 146 -0.36 7.34 20.20
N GLN A 147 -0.02 7.15 18.93
CA GLN A 147 1.37 6.99 18.50
C GLN A 147 2.19 8.27 18.70
N THR A 148 1.61 9.43 18.39
CA THR A 148 2.24 10.74 18.58
C THR A 148 2.61 10.96 20.06
N ARG A 149 1.67 10.69 20.97
CA ARG A 149 1.93 10.76 22.43
C ARG A 149 3.05 9.82 22.89
N MET A 150 3.12 8.62 22.33
CA MET A 150 4.21 7.68 22.66
C MET A 150 5.57 8.21 22.19
N LEU A 151 5.63 8.88 21.04
CA LEU A 151 6.88 9.47 20.54
C LEU A 151 7.31 10.68 21.38
N GLU A 152 6.37 11.53 21.79
CA GLU A 152 6.65 12.71 22.63
C GLU A 152 7.18 12.35 24.03
N ILE A 153 6.77 11.21 24.59
CA ILE A 153 7.27 10.73 25.90
C ILE A 153 8.72 10.23 25.82
N ASN A 154 9.16 9.76 24.65
CA ASN A 154 10.45 9.11 24.45
C ASN A 154 11.49 10.03 23.76
N ALA A 155 11.12 11.27 23.43
CA ALA A 155 11.97 12.28 22.81
C ALA A 155 12.64 13.17 23.86
#